data_AF-F4XRI3-F1
#
_entry.id   AF-F4XRI3-F1
#
_cell.length_a   1.000
_cell.length_b   1.000
_cell.length_c   1.000
_cell.angle_alpha   90.00
_cell.angle_beta   90.00
_cell.angle_gamma   90.00
#
_symmetry.space_group_name_H-M   'P 1'
#
loop_
_entity.id
_entity.type
_entity.pdbx_description
1 polymer ?
#
loop_
_entity_poly.entity_id
_entity_poly.type
_entity_poly.pdbx_seq_one_letter_code
_entity_poly.pdbx_strand_id
1 'polypeptide(L)' 'MKPEYDLANMKSRPNPYAKKLKQPVTLPLRIDVIEYFEAKAQEKGIY' A
#
# COMPACT_ATOMS: atom_id res chain seq x y z
N MET A 1 -7.75 7.70 14.94
CA MET A 1 -8.00 8.97 14.23
C MET A 1 -8.20 10.05 15.27
N LYS A 2 -7.58 11.23 15.11
CA LYS A 2 -7.70 12.29 16.11
C LYS A 2 -9.14 12.85 16.11
N PRO A 3 -9.70 13.20 17.28
CA PRO A 3 -11.08 13.67 17.41
C PRO A 3 -11.34 15.02 16.70
N GLU A 4 -10.28 15.77 16.39
CA GLU A 4 -10.38 17.07 15.70
C GLU A 4 -10.70 16.96 14.20
N TYR A 5 -10.59 15.77 13.60
CA TYR A 5 -10.91 15.56 12.20
C TYR A 5 -12.31 14.95 12.05
N ASP A 6 -13.32 15.80 11.95
CA ASP A 6 -14.64 15.40 11.50
C ASP A 6 -14.66 15.21 9.97
N LEU A 7 -14.14 14.06 9.55
CA LEU A 7 -14.06 13.66 8.14
C LEU A 7 -15.44 13.48 7.48
N ALA A 8 -16.51 13.35 8.27
CA ALA A 8 -17.87 13.20 7.76
C ALA A 8 -18.45 14.53 7.26
N ASN A 9 -18.10 15.65 7.91
CA ASN A 9 -18.59 16.99 7.56
C ASN A 9 -17.60 17.82 6.71
N MET A 10 -16.35 17.36 6.56
CA MET A 10 -15.36 18.03 5.72
C MET A 10 -15.63 17.82 4.22
N LYS A 11 -15.53 18.92 3.43
CA LYS A 11 -15.54 18.85 1.96
C LYS A 11 -14.31 18.06 1.50
N SER A 12 -14.53 16.81 1.11
CA SER A 12 -13.48 15.95 0.55
C SER A 12 -12.88 16.61 -0.68
N ARG A 13 -11.59 16.94 -0.60
CA ARG A 13 -10.80 17.44 -1.74
C ARG A 13 -9.93 16.29 -2.23
N PRO A 14 -9.89 16.01 -3.54
CA PRO A 14 -8.97 15.00 -4.06
C PRO A 14 -7.54 15.40 -3.71
N ASN A 15 -6.79 14.48 -3.10
CA ASN A 15 -5.40 14.74 -2.75
C ASN A 15 -4.61 15.06 -4.04
N PRO A 16 -4.06 16.28 -4.20
CA PRO A 16 -3.34 16.69 -5.40
C PRO A 16 -2.05 15.87 -5.63
N TYR A 17 -1.54 15.21 -4.58
CA TYR A 17 -0.39 14.32 -4.64
C TYR A 17 -0.76 12.84 -4.79
N ALA A 18 -2.06 12.49 -4.93
CA ALA A 18 -2.48 11.10 -5.11
C ALA A 18 -1.78 10.44 -6.31
N LYS A 19 -1.52 11.20 -7.38
CA LYS A 19 -0.76 10.76 -8.55
C LYS A 19 0.71 10.43 -8.25
N LYS A 20 1.30 11.02 -7.19
CA LYS A 20 2.68 10.78 -6.75
C LYS A 20 2.80 9.63 -5.75
N LEU A 21 1.70 9.18 -5.15
CA LEU A 21 1.70 8.11 -4.14
C LEU A 21 1.95 6.73 -4.76
N LYS A 22 1.58 6.53 -6.02
CA LYS A 22 1.82 5.29 -6.76
C LYS A 22 3.02 5.47 -7.68
N GLN A 23 4.20 5.18 -7.18
CA GLN A 23 5.41 5.14 -7.99
C GLN A 23 5.61 3.71 -8.51
N PRO A 24 5.48 3.45 -9.82
CA PRO A 24 5.89 2.17 -10.39
C PRO A 24 7.42 2.05 -10.28
N VAL A 25 7.90 0.99 -9.64
CA VAL A 25 9.32 0.66 -9.55
C VAL A 25 9.57 -0.67 -10.23
N THR A 26 10.58 -0.73 -11.09
CA THR A 26 11.09 -1.99 -11.64
C THR A 26 12.26 -2.43 -10.78
N LEU A 27 12.10 -3.56 -10.08
CA LEU A 27 13.12 -4.11 -9.20
C LEU A 27 13.58 -5.45 -9.78
N PRO A 28 14.89 -5.64 -10.05
CA PRO A 28 15.40 -6.95 -10.39
C PRO A 28 15.34 -7.83 -9.14
N LEU A 29 14.46 -8.83 -9.16
CA LEU A 29 14.33 -9.81 -8.10
C LEU A 29 14.80 -11.16 -8.61
N ARG A 30 15.52 -11.88 -7.75
CA ARG A 30 15.87 -13.26 -8.02
C ARG A 30 14.68 -14.16 -7.66
N ILE A 31 14.63 -15.33 -8.30
CA ILE A 31 13.51 -16.29 -8.17
C ILE A 31 13.40 -16.82 -6.74
N ASP A 32 14.53 -17.07 -6.07
CA ASP A 32 14.59 -17.52 -4.66
C ASP A 32 13.90 -16.56 -3.69
N VAL A 33 14.00 -15.25 -3.96
CA VAL A 33 13.35 -14.23 -3.13
C VAL A 33 11.83 -14.27 -3.29
N ILE A 34 11.33 -14.53 -4.50
CA ILE A 34 9.90 -14.62 -4.79
C ILE A 34 9.31 -15.83 -4.05
N GLU A 35 9.92 -17.00 -4.18
CA GLU A 35 9.49 -18.24 -3.52
C GLU A 35 9.45 -18.08 -1.98
N TYR A 36 10.47 -17.44 -1.39
CA TYR A 36 10.50 -17.15 0.04
C TYR A 36 9.31 -16.28 0.49
N PHE A 37 9.00 -15.22 -0.26
CA PHE A 37 7.89 -14.34 0.08
C PHE A 37 6.52 -14.96 -0.17
N GLU A 38 6.38 -15.83 -1.18
CA GLU A 38 5.15 -16.60 -1.42
C GLU A 38 4.85 -17.56 -0.27
N ALA A 39 5.84 -18.36 0.14
CA ALA A 39 5.68 -19.27 1.29
C ALA A 39 5.30 -18.50 2.57
N LYS A 40 5.94 -17.35 2.80
CA LYS A 40 5.66 -16.49 3.95
C LYS A 40 4.30 -15.81 3.88
N ALA A 41 3.78 -15.53 2.69
CA ALA A 41 2.45 -14.96 2.50
C ALA A 41 1.36 -16.01 2.79
N GLN A 42 1.57 -17.26 2.39
CA GLN A 42 0.69 -18.39 2.71
C GLN A 42 0.62 -18.63 4.22
N GLU A 43 1.76 -18.61 4.91
CA GLU A 43 1.81 -18.76 6.38
C GLU A 43 1.03 -17.64 7.10
N LYS A 44 1.06 -16.42 6.56
CA LYS A 44 0.39 -15.26 7.14
C LYS A 44 -1.06 -15.07 6.68
N GLY A 45 -1.58 -15.92 5.79
CA GLY A 45 -2.93 -15.80 5.24
C GLY A 45 -3.18 -14.54 4.41
N ILE A 46 -2.13 -14.03 3.77
CA ILE A 46 -2.19 -12.81 2.93
C ILE A 46 -2.54 -13.16 1.47
N TYR A 47 -2.52 -14.45 1.12
CA TYR A 47 -2.83 -14.98 -0.22
C TYR A 47 -4.26 -15.52 -0.32
#